data_AF-A0A3E0WIF8-F1
#
_entry.id   AF-A0A3E0WIF8-F1
#
_cell.length_a   1.000
_cell.length_b   1.000
_cell.length_c   1.000
_cell.angle_alpha   90.00
_cell.angle_beta   90.00
_cell.angle_gamma   90.00
#
_symmetry.space_group_name_H-M   'P 1'
#
loop_
_entity.id
_entity.type
_entity.pdbx_description
1 polymer ?
#
loop_
_entity_poly.entity_id
_entity_poly.type
_entity_poly.pdbx_seq_one_letter_code
_entity_poly.pdbx_strand_id
1 'polypeptide(L)' 'MNQISDNKRQQAVNDRRTFIINELYGMGVFYTRDGRKVENCRLFTLEQVYINEKHRMAQIKEQQGEIMFIKSSI' A
#
# COMPACT_ATOMS: atom_id res chain seq x y z
N MET A 1 21.27 27.02 0.33
CA MET A 1 20.42 25.86 0.68
C MET A 1 20.20 25.87 2.19
N ASN A 2 18.95 25.79 2.63
CA ASN A 2 18.59 25.87 4.05
C ASN A 2 18.55 24.45 4.63
N GLN A 3 19.56 24.05 5.40
CA GLN A 3 19.70 22.68 5.91
C GLN A 3 18.48 22.20 6.72
N ILE A 4 17.75 23.13 7.37
CA ILE A 4 16.56 22.82 8.16
C ILE A 4 15.40 22.34 7.26
N SER A 5 15.22 22.94 6.08
CA SER A 5 14.15 22.53 5.16
C SER A 5 14.44 21.18 4.52
N ASP A 6 15.70 20.92 4.20
CA ASP A 6 16.11 19.67 3.55
C ASP A 6 15.95 18.48 4.51
N ASN A 7 16.31 18.66 5.79
CA ASN A 7 16.10 17.66 6.82
C ASN A 7 14.61 17.35 7.06
N LYS A 8 13.75 18.37 7.11
CA LYS A 8 12.30 18.18 7.24
C LYS A 8 11.70 17.43 6.06
N ARG A 9 12.16 17.74 4.85
CA ARG A 9 11.72 17.04 3.63
C ARG A 9 12.13 15.57 3.66
N GLN A 10 13.36 15.28 4.05
CA GLN A 10 13.84 13.90 4.15
C GLN A 10 13.08 13.11 5.23
N GLN A 11 12.78 13.75 6.36
CA GLN A 11 11.95 13.15 7.41
C GLN A 11 10.56 12.79 6.89
N ALA A 12 9.88 13.73 6.21
CA ALA A 12 8.55 13.47 5.66
C ALA A 12 8.53 12.30 4.66
N VAL A 13 9.58 12.15 3.83
CA VAL A 13 9.74 11.02 2.92
C VAL A 13 9.91 9.71 3.68
N ASN A 14 10.71 9.71 4.75
CA ASN A 14 10.92 8.52 5.58
C ASN A 14 9.65 8.13 6.33
N ASP A 15 8.94 9.08 6.92
CA ASP A 15 7.67 8.85 7.62
C ASP A 15 6.63 8.24 6.67
N ARG A 16 6.51 8.80 5.46
CA ARG A 16 5.61 8.28 4.44
C ARG A 16 5.98 6.86 4.02
N ARG A 17 7.26 6.57 3.83
CA ARG A 17 7.75 5.24 3.49
C ARG A 17 7.42 4.23 4.59
N THR A 18 7.67 4.57 5.85
CA THR A 18 7.36 3.72 7.01
C THR A 18 5.85 3.44 7.10
N PHE A 19 5.02 4.47 6.94
CA PHE A 19 3.56 4.34 6.93
C PHE A 19 3.10 3.32 5.88
N ILE A 20 3.57 3.45 4.63
CA ILE A 20 3.16 2.56 3.54
C ILE A 20 3.63 1.12 3.76
N ILE A 21 4.87 0.91 4.23
CA ILE A 21 5.38 -0.44 4.51
C ILE A 21 4.51 -1.13 5.56
N ASN A 22 4.19 -0.43 6.65
CA ASN A 22 3.34 -0.98 7.71
C ASN A 22 1.94 -1.34 7.20
N GLU A 23 1.34 -0.47 6.38
CA GLU A 23 0.06 -0.75 5.75
C GLU A 23 0.12 -1.97 4.82
N LEU A 24 1.15 -2.08 3.98
CA LEU A 24 1.35 -3.21 3.08
C LEU A 24 1.50 -4.53 3.85
N TYR A 25 2.24 -4.51 4.97
CA TYR A 25 2.31 -5.65 5.89
C TYR A 25 0.94 -6.00 6.49
N GLY A 26 0.16 -5.00 6.87
CA GLY A 26 -1.23 -5.19 7.31
C GLY A 26 -2.13 -5.84 6.24
N MET A 27 -1.80 -5.68 4.96
CA MET A 27 -2.48 -6.34 3.83
C MET A 27 -1.89 -7.71 3.45
N GLY A 28 -0.82 -8.15 4.12
CA GLY A 28 -0.10 -9.38 3.80
C GLY A 28 0.83 -9.28 2.59
N VAL A 29 1.21 -8.06 2.16
CA VAL A 29 2.14 -7.83 1.05
C VAL A 29 3.56 -7.62 1.59
N PHE A 30 4.41 -8.62 1.40
CA PHE A 30 5.82 -8.59 1.84
C PHE A 30 6.81 -8.34 0.69
N TYR A 31 6.40 -8.69 -0.53
CA TYR A 31 7.21 -8.60 -1.73
C TYR A 31 6.43 -7.86 -2.82
N THR A 32 7.16 -7.08 -3.60
CA THR A 32 6.65 -6.48 -4.83
C THR A 32 6.54 -7.53 -5.93
N ARG A 33 5.81 -7.22 -7.00
CA ARG A 33 5.59 -8.14 -8.13
C ARG A 33 6.89 -8.59 -8.82
N ASP A 34 7.92 -7.75 -8.79
CA ASP A 34 9.25 -8.07 -9.32
C ASP A 34 10.14 -8.83 -8.32
N GLY A 35 9.59 -9.26 -7.18
CA GLY A 35 10.25 -10.13 -6.20
C GLY A 35 11.09 -9.39 -5.14
N ARG A 36 11.13 -8.06 -5.14
CA ARG A 36 11.88 -7.29 -4.13
C ARG A 36 11.08 -7.20 -2.83
N LYS A 37 11.78 -7.21 -1.69
CA LYS A 37 11.14 -6.87 -0.39
C LYS A 37 10.67 -5.43 -0.42
N VAL A 38 9.48 -5.18 0.15
CA VAL A 38 8.91 -3.82 0.23
C VAL A 38 9.85 -2.85 0.97
N GLU A 39 10.57 -3.31 2.00
CA GLU A 39 11.57 -2.52 2.72
C GLU A 39 12.70 -1.97 1.84
N ASN A 40 13.07 -2.72 0.80
CA ASN A 40 14.17 -2.36 -0.10
C ASN A 40 13.71 -1.44 -1.26
N CYS A 41 12.42 -1.12 -1.32
CA CYS A 41 11.85 -0.32 -2.38
C CYS A 41 11.90 1.18 -2.07
N ARG A 42 11.99 1.99 -3.12
CA ARG A 42 11.88 3.45 -3.04
C ARG A 42 10.42 3.85 -2.84
N LEU A 43 10.19 5.03 -2.26
CA LEU A 43 8.84 5.55 -1.97
C LEU A 43 7.91 5.49 -3.20
N PHE A 44 8.39 5.92 -4.37
CA PHE A 44 7.62 5.87 -5.61
C PHE A 44 7.06 4.46 -5.93
N THR A 45 7.89 3.42 -5.77
CA THR A 45 7.46 2.03 -6.00
C THR A 45 6.46 1.58 -4.94
N LEU A 46 6.71 1.94 -3.68
CA LEU A 46 5.83 1.59 -2.56
C LEU A 46 4.43 2.17 -2.72
N GLU A 47 4.33 3.43 -3.15
CA GLU A 47 3.05 4.10 -3.39
C GLU A 47 2.23 3.39 -4.48
N GLN A 48 2.87 2.99 -5.57
CA GLN A 48 2.20 2.24 -6.64
C GLN A 48 1.70 0.87 -6.16
N VAL A 49 2.51 0.14 -5.39
CA VAL A 49 2.11 -1.15 -4.82
C VAL A 49 0.94 -0.99 -3.86
N TYR A 50 0.98 0.02 -3.00
CA TYR A 50 -0.08 0.31 -2.04
C TYR A 50 -1.42 0.66 -2.72
N ILE A 51 -1.38 1.52 -3.74
CA ILE A 51 -2.57 1.89 -4.52
C ILE A 51 -3.17 0.65 -5.18
N ASN A 52 -2.35 -0.14 -5.87
CA ASN A 52 -2.81 -1.35 -6.54
C ASN A 52 -3.44 -2.34 -5.57
N GLU A 53 -2.83 -2.52 -4.39
CA GLU A 53 -3.35 -3.44 -3.40
C GLU A 53 -4.65 -2.97 -2.77
N LYS A 54 -4.78 -1.66 -2.47
CA LYS A 54 -6.05 -1.08 -2.01
C LYS A 54 -7.17 -1.29 -3.05
N HIS A 55 -6.88 -1.08 -4.34
CA HIS A 55 -7.84 -1.33 -5.41
C HIS A 55 -8.23 -2.81 -5.49
N ARG A 56 -7.26 -3.72 -5.41
CA ARG A 56 -7.52 -5.17 -5.40
C ARG A 56 -8.42 -5.58 -4.25
N MET A 57 -8.14 -5.11 -3.04
CA MET A 57 -8.96 -5.40 -1.85
C MET A 57 -10.37 -4.81 -1.96
N ALA A 58 -10.51 -3.61 -2.54
CA ALA A 58 -11.82 -2.99 -2.76
C ALA A 58 -12.68 -3.82 -3.73
N GLN A 59 -12.10 -4.26 -4.85
CA GLN A 59 -12.78 -5.13 -5.82
C GLN A 59 -13.21 -6.47 -5.20
N ILE A 60 -12.36 -7.08 -4.36
CA ILE A 60 -12.72 -8.33 -3.66
C ILE A 60 -13.91 -8.11 -2.73
N LYS A 61 -13.96 -6.99 -1.99
CA LYS A 61 -15.08 -6.69 -1.09
C LYS A 61 -16.39 -6.48 -1.85
N GLU A 62 -16.34 -5.78 -2.98
CA GLU A 62 -17.49 -5.56 -3.85
C GLU A 62 -18.05 -6.90 -4.36
N GLN A 63 -17.19 -7.76 -4.91
CA GLN A 63 -17.57 -9.11 -5.36
C GLN A 63 -18.14 -9.98 -4.24
N GLN A 64 -17.57 -9.92 -3.02
CA GLN A 64 -18.11 -10.66 -1.88
C GLN A 64 -19.49 -10.17 -1.47
N GLY A 65 -19.76 -8.87 -1.53
CA GLY A 65 -21.08 -8.28 -1.28
C GLY A 65 -22.11 -8.77 -2.30
N GLU A 66 -21.76 -8.79 -3.58
CA GLU A 66 -22.61 -9.31 -4.66
C GLU A 66 -22.92 -10.81 -4.49
N ILE A 67 -21.91 -11.63 -4.17
CA ILE A 67 -22.09 -13.07 -3.95
C ILE A 67 -23.01 -13.35 -2.75
N MET A 68 -22.87 -12.59 -1.65
CA MET A 68 -23.74 -12.75 -0.48
C MET A 68 -25.20 -12.38 -0.80
N PHE A 69 -25.42 -11.31 -1.58
CA PHE A 69 -26.77 -10.90 -1.98
C PHE A 69 -27.47 -11.97 -2.84
N ILE A 70 -26.75 -12.59 -3.79
CA ILE A 70 -27.30 -13.67 -4.62
C ILE A 70 -27.67 -14.90 -3.78
N LYS A 71 -26.81 -15.30 -2.82
CA LYS A 71 -27.07 -16.47 -1.96
C LYS A 71 -28.24 -16.29 -0.99
N SER A 72 -28.58 -15.06 -0.61
CA SER A 72 -29.74 -14.79 0.26
C SER A 72 -31.07 -14.68 -0.50
N SER A 73 -31.04 -14.67 -1.84
CA SER A 73 -32.22 -14.49 -2.70
C SER A 73 -32.73 -15.80 -3.33
N ILE A 74 -32.11 -16.94 -3.01
CA ILE A 74 -32.46 -18.30 -3.44
C ILE A 74 -32.84 -19.10 -2.20
#